data_AF-A0A0X3YCW0-F1
#
_entry.id   AF-A0A0X3YCW0-F1
#
_cell.length_a   1.000
_cell.length_b   1.000
_cell.length_c   1.000
_cell.angle_alpha   90.00
_cell.angle_beta   90.00
_cell.angle_gamma   90.00
#
_symmetry.space_group_name_H-M   'P 1'
#
loop_
_entity.id
_entity.type
_entity.pdbx_description
1 polymer ?
#
loop_
_entity_poly.entity_id
_entity_poly.type
_entity_poly.pdbx_seq_one_letter_code
_entity_poly.pdbx_strand_id
1 'polypeptide(L)' 'MVAELLWEAASLMLIGMVAVFAFLLLLVFVVQIISSVMQRYFPVKPTDKTARAESGSNGPSPAVIAAISGAIHQYRQQQ' A
#
# COMPACT_ATOMS: atom_id res chain seq x y z
N MET A 1 -38.84 36.06 -3.09
CA MET A 1 -39.61 34.82 -2.85
C MET A 1 -38.80 33.59 -3.26
N VAL A 2 -38.49 33.37 -4.55
CA VAL A 2 -37.72 32.18 -4.97
C VAL A 2 -36.26 32.21 -4.53
N ALA A 3 -35.61 33.38 -4.52
CA ALA A 3 -34.21 33.52 -4.11
C ALA A 3 -33.96 33.07 -2.65
N GLU A 4 -34.89 33.34 -1.73
CA GLU A 4 -34.82 32.89 -0.34
C GLU A 4 -34.86 31.36 -0.23
N LEU A 5 -35.76 30.72 -0.97
CA LEU A 5 -35.86 29.25 -1.00
C LEU A 5 -34.59 28.60 -1.57
N LEU A 6 -33.98 29.22 -2.59
CA LEU A 6 -32.71 28.73 -3.15
C LEU A 6 -31.56 28.90 -2.15
N TRP A 7 -31.54 30.01 -1.40
CA TRP A 7 -30.54 30.25 -0.37
C TRP A 7 -30.66 29.24 0.78
N GLU A 8 -31.88 28.94 1.19
CA GLU A 8 -32.18 27.96 2.24
C GLU A 8 -31.80 26.54 1.79
N ALA A 9 -32.14 26.17 0.54
CA ALA A 9 -31.73 24.90 -0.06
C ALA A 9 -30.20 24.78 -0.17
N ALA A 10 -29.50 25.85 -0.58
CA ALA A 10 -28.04 25.86 -0.65
C ALA A 10 -27.40 25.69 0.74
N SER A 11 -27.97 26.32 1.77
CA SER A 11 -27.52 26.19 3.15
C SER A 11 -27.70 24.75 3.65
N LEU A 12 -28.85 24.12 3.39
CA LEU A 12 -29.11 22.72 3.74
C LEU A 12 -28.16 21.75 3.00
N MET A 13 -27.91 21.98 1.71
CA MET A 13 -26.94 21.21 0.94
C MET A 13 -25.53 21.32 1.52
N LEU A 14 -25.10 22.53 1.90
CA LEU A 14 -23.79 22.77 2.49
C LEU A 14 -23.64 22.08 3.84
N ILE A 15 -24.67 22.12 4.70
CA ILE A 15 -24.68 21.40 5.98
C ILE A 15 -24.54 19.88 5.73
N GLY A 16 -25.33 19.33 4.80
CA GLY A 16 -25.24 17.91 4.43
C GLY A 16 -23.86 17.53 3.90
N MET A 17 -23.28 18.37 3.03
CA MET A 17 -21.97 18.16 2.45
C MET A 17 -20.86 18.16 3.52
N VAL A 18 -20.90 19.12 4.44
CA VAL A 18 -19.94 19.21 5.55
C VAL A 18 -20.08 18.01 6.50
N ALA A 19 -21.31 17.60 6.83
CA ALA A 19 -21.55 16.46 7.69
C ALA A 19 -21.02 15.15 7.09
N VAL A 20 -21.28 14.90 5.80
CA VAL A 20 -20.75 13.73 5.08
C VAL A 20 -19.23 13.79 5.02
N PHE A 21 -18.65 14.95 4.71
CA PHE A 21 -17.21 15.12 4.67
C PHE A 21 -16.56 14.83 6.03
N ALA A 22 -17.11 15.37 7.12
CA ALA A 22 -16.64 15.12 8.48
C ALA A 22 -16.73 13.63 8.84
N PHE A 23 -17.82 12.96 8.46
CA PHE A 23 -18.00 11.53 8.70
C PHE A 23 -16.98 10.68 7.94
N LEU A 24 -16.74 10.99 6.65
CA LEU A 24 -15.72 10.31 5.85
C LEU A 24 -14.31 10.56 6.40
N LEU A 25 -14.00 11.79 6.82
CA LEU A 25 -12.72 12.13 7.44
C LEU A 25 -12.50 11.30 8.71
N LEU A 26 -13.53 11.18 9.54
CA LEU A 26 -13.51 10.37 10.75
C LEU A 26 -13.28 8.89 10.42
N LEU A 27 -13.97 8.34 9.41
CA LEU A 27 -13.74 6.98 8.95
C LEU A 27 -12.30 6.75 8.48
N VAL A 28 -11.76 7.66 7.66
CA VAL A 28 -10.37 7.59 7.21
C VAL A 28 -9.41 7.61 8.39
N PHE A 29 -9.67 8.45 9.40
CA PHE A 29 -8.85 8.51 10.61
C PHE A 29 -8.89 7.19 11.41
N VAL A 30 -10.06 6.58 11.56
CA VAL A 30 -10.20 5.27 12.21
C VAL A 30 -9.43 4.19 11.44
N VAL A 31 -9.54 4.16 10.11
CA VAL A 31 -8.80 3.21 9.26
C VAL A 31 -7.29 3.42 9.39
N GLN A 32 -6.82 4.66 9.47
CA GLN A 32 -5.41 5.00 9.70
C GLN A 32 -4.92 4.52 11.07
N ILE A 33 -5.72 4.69 12.13
CA ILE A 33 -5.41 4.16 13.46
C ILE A 33 -5.29 2.63 13.39
N ILE A 34 -6.28 1.96 12.80
CA ILE A 34 -6.27 0.50 12.65
C ILE A 34 -5.01 0.05 11.89
N SER A 35 -4.67 0.73 10.78
CA SER A 35 -3.47 0.44 9.99
C SER A 35 -2.19 0.62 10.82
N SER A 36 -2.08 1.71 11.58
CA SER A 36 -0.93 1.99 12.44
C SER A 36 -0.79 0.97 13.57
N VAL A 37 -1.90 0.63 14.24
CA VAL A 37 -1.97 -0.41 15.27
C VAL A 37 -1.57 -1.75 14.66
N MET A 38 -2.10 -2.11 13.50
CA MET A 38 -1.76 -3.35 12.81
C MET A 38 -0.27 -3.43 12.49
N GLN A 39 0.33 -2.37 11.93
CA GLN A 39 1.78 -2.34 11.67
C GLN A 39 2.63 -2.43 12.94
N ARG A 40 2.16 -1.84 14.05
CA ARG A 40 2.88 -1.81 15.32
C ARG A 40 2.84 -3.15 16.06
N TYR A 41 1.69 -3.80 16.10
CA TYR A 41 1.47 -5.04 16.86
C TYR A 41 1.64 -6.31 16.00
N PHE A 42 1.39 -6.22 14.70
CA PHE A 42 1.58 -7.29 13.72
C PHE A 42 2.47 -6.79 12.58
N PRO A 43 3.78 -6.59 12.80
CA PRO A 43 4.68 -6.21 11.74
C PRO A 43 4.73 -7.34 10.70
N VAL A 44 3.96 -7.18 9.62
CA VAL A 44 4.11 -7.99 8.42
C VAL A 44 5.47 -7.62 7.86
N LYS A 45 6.46 -8.51 8.04
CA LYS A 45 7.73 -8.40 7.31
C LYS A 45 7.35 -8.20 5.86
N PRO A 46 7.76 -7.10 5.19
CA PRO A 46 7.57 -7.00 3.77
C PRO A 46 8.23 -8.25 3.19
N THR A 47 7.43 -9.16 2.62
CA THR A 47 8.00 -10.07 1.64
C THR A 47 8.61 -9.12 0.64
N ASP A 48 9.94 -9.16 0.48
CA ASP A 48 10.62 -8.39 -0.54
C ASP A 48 9.77 -8.56 -1.79
N LYS A 49 9.15 -7.46 -2.25
CA LYS A 49 8.59 -7.41 -3.59
C LYS A 49 9.80 -7.70 -4.44
N THR A 50 9.97 -8.96 -4.83
CA THR A 50 10.96 -9.37 -5.81
C THR A 50 10.82 -8.37 -6.92
N ALA A 51 11.84 -7.50 -7.02
CA ALA A 51 11.89 -6.45 -8.01
C ALA A 51 11.51 -7.13 -9.32
N ARG A 52 10.44 -6.64 -9.94
CA ARG A 52 9.98 -7.13 -11.23
C ARG A 52 11.20 -7.19 -12.12
N ALA A 53 11.67 -8.41 -12.39
CA ALA A 53 12.88 -8.65 -13.14
C ALA A 53 12.71 -7.92 -14.46
N GLU A 54 13.53 -6.89 -14.65
CA GLU A 54 13.67 -6.20 -15.91
C GLU A 54 13.96 -7.27 -16.96
N SER A 55 12.96 -7.55 -17.78
CA SER A 55 13.07 -8.44 -18.92
C SER A 55 13.90 -7.69 -19.96
N GLY A 56 15.23 -7.77 -19.83
CA GLY A 56 16.15 -6.91 -20.59
C GLY A 56 17.56 -7.45 -20.79
N SER A 57 17.88 -8.70 -20.42
CA SER A 57 19.16 -9.29 -20.80
C SER A 57 19.02 -10.78 -21.15
N ASN A 58 19.48 -11.15 -22.34
CA ASN A 58 19.52 -12.53 -22.87
C ASN A 58 20.61 -13.38 -22.18
N GLY A 59 20.66 -13.36 -20.85
CA GLY A 59 21.63 -14.13 -20.08
C GLY A 59 21.07 -14.55 -18.72
N PRO A 60 21.57 -15.66 -18.15
CA PRO A 60 21.20 -16.05 -16.79
C PRO A 60 21.52 -14.91 -15.83
N SER A 61 20.58 -14.59 -14.94
CA SER A 61 20.73 -13.46 -14.03
C SER A 61 21.93 -13.69 -13.11
N PRO A 62 22.62 -12.62 -12.66
CA PRO A 62 23.77 -12.73 -11.76
C PRO A 62 23.47 -13.53 -10.49
N ALA A 63 22.22 -13.47 -10.01
CA ALA A 63 21.73 -14.27 -8.89
C ALA A 63 21.74 -15.78 -9.17
N VAL A 64 21.37 -16.21 -10.39
CA VAL A 64 21.40 -17.63 -10.79
C VAL A 64 22.84 -18.13 -10.88
N ILE A 65 23.76 -17.32 -11.43
CA ILE A 65 25.18 -17.67 -11.52
C ILE A 65 25.79 -17.82 -10.11
N ALA A 66 25.45 -16.93 -9.18
CA ALA A 66 25.89 -17.02 -7.79
C ALA A 66 25.35 -18.26 -7.07
N ALA A 67 24.07 -18.60 -7.28
CA ALA A 67 23.47 -19.80 -6.71
C ALA A 67 24.12 -21.09 -7.24
N ILE A 68 24.42 -21.16 -8.54
CA ILE A 68 25.11 -22.29 -9.16
C ILE A 68 26.55 -22.41 -8.62
N SER A 69 27.29 -21.30 -8.52
CA SER A 69 28.63 -21.32 -7.90
C SER A 69 28.60 -21.78 -6.45
N GLY A 70 27.62 -21.33 -5.65
CA GLY A 70 27.44 -21.77 -4.28
C GLY A 70 27.18 -23.29 -4.18
N ALA A 71 26.33 -23.82 -5.07
CA ALA A 71 26.04 -25.25 -5.13
C ALA A 71 27.28 -26.09 -5.51
N ILE A 72 28.10 -25.62 -6.46
CA ILE A 72 29.33 -26.30 -6.87
C ILE A 72 30.37 -26.26 -5.74
N HIS A 73 30.53 -25.12 -5.08
CA HIS A 73 31.41 -24.99 -3.92
C HIS A 73 30.99 -25.93 -2.78
N GLN A 74 29.70 -26.04 -2.52
CA GLN A 74 29.15 -26.95 -1.52
C GLN A 74 29.45 -28.41 -1.86
N TYR A 75 29.24 -28.81 -3.11
CA TYR A 75 29.54 -30.17 -3.58
C TYR A 75 31.04 -30.48 -3.47
N ARG A 76 31.91 -29.53 -3.83
CA ARG A 76 33.37 -29.70 -3.77
C ARG A 76 33.96 -29.65 -2.36
N GLN A 77 33.20 -29.17 -1.38
CA GLN A 77 33.54 -29.26 0.04
C GLN A 77 33.00 -30.55 0.68
N GLN A 78 31.97 -31.16 0.08
CA GLN A 78 31.38 -32.43 0.51
C GLN A 78 32.01 -33.66 -0.15
N GLN A 79 32.76 -33.48 -1.24
CA GLN A 79 33.69 -34.47 -1.80
C GLN A 79 35.09 -34.27 -1.23
#